data_AF-A0A944G041-F1
#
_entry.id   AF-A0A944G041-F1
#
_cell.length_a   1.000
_cell.length_b   1.000
_cell.length_c   1.000
_cell.angle_alpha   90.00
_cell.angle_beta   90.00
_cell.angle_gamma   90.00
#
_symmetry.space_group_name_H-M   'P 1'
#
loop_
_entity.id
_entity.type
_entity.pdbx_description
1 polymer ?
#
loop_
_entity_poly.entity_id
_entity_poly.type
_entity_poly.pdbx_seq_one_letter_code
_entity_poly.pdbx_strand_id
1 'polypeptide(L)'
;MGKESIIISQCIDASVTTAISAVLTGTNAKQTLKAADTIAKEFGASSALFEKEAADFEEKLISSFQKNLSLLIQKTWVEEADADLKDQVLYKLAEYSKVISKGKWANAYTEFLQIISDVVYLMFGAMTKTEDFIEYALRIDPEFGIFWYYIKSLPTEGVNMDNDKSRVVMLLGMYFLANY
;
A
#
# COMPACT_ATOMS: atom_id res chain seq x y z
N MET A 1 1.38 24.61 12.62
CA MET A 1 0.81 23.24 12.68
C MET A 1 -0.45 23.26 11.83
N GLY A 2 -0.46 22.55 10.71
CA GLY A 2 -1.58 22.54 9.76
C GLY A 2 -2.75 21.68 10.26
N LYS A 3 -3.96 21.93 9.74
CA LYS A 3 -5.21 21.21 10.05
C LYS A 3 -5.08 19.69 9.86
N GLU A 4 -4.37 19.27 8.82
CA GLU A 4 -4.10 17.88 8.47
C GLU A 4 -3.41 17.10 9.61
N SER A 5 -2.41 17.72 10.27
CA SER A 5 -1.67 17.11 11.38
C SER A 5 -2.55 16.83 12.61
N ILE A 6 -3.62 17.61 12.81
CA ILE A 6 -4.54 17.43 13.95
C ILE A 6 -5.44 16.22 13.70
N ILE A 7 -5.94 16.05 12.49
CA ILE A 7 -6.86 14.96 12.15
C ILE A 7 -6.14 13.63 12.07
N ILE A 8 -4.95 13.60 11.47
CA ILE A 8 -4.08 12.40 11.50
C ILE A 8 -3.85 11.96 12.95
N SER A 9 -3.57 12.89 13.89
CA SER A 9 -3.36 12.55 15.30
C SER A 9 -4.63 12.11 16.06
N GLN A 10 -5.81 12.39 15.52
CA GLN A 10 -7.11 11.98 16.09
C GLN A 10 -7.59 10.63 15.54
N CYS A 11 -7.22 10.30 14.30
CA CYS A 11 -7.68 9.11 13.60
C CYS A 11 -6.64 7.98 13.55
N ILE A 12 -5.35 8.31 13.65
CA ILE A 12 -4.25 7.35 13.56
C ILE A 12 -3.45 7.36 14.87
N ASP A 13 -3.24 6.18 15.45
CA ASP A 13 -2.42 6.05 16.66
C ASP A 13 -0.99 6.59 16.40
N ALA A 14 -0.46 7.34 17.35
CA ALA A 14 0.89 7.92 17.26
C ALA A 14 1.98 6.85 17.06
N SER A 15 1.75 5.62 17.54
CA SER A 15 2.64 4.48 17.32
C SER A 15 2.69 4.06 15.86
N VAL A 16 1.58 4.15 15.11
CA VAL A 16 1.51 3.82 13.67
C VAL A 16 2.22 4.89 12.85
N THR A 17 1.99 6.18 13.10
CA THR A 17 2.70 7.27 12.40
C THR A 17 4.21 7.25 12.65
N THR A 18 4.61 6.94 13.90
CA THR A 18 6.01 6.71 14.27
C THR A 18 6.57 5.48 13.55
N ALA A 19 5.81 4.37 13.50
CA ALA A 19 6.23 3.15 12.82
C ALA A 19 6.42 3.36 11.31
N ILE A 20 5.53 4.08 10.64
CA ILE A 20 5.67 4.43 9.21
C ILE A 20 6.99 5.19 9.00
N SER A 21 7.25 6.22 9.80
CA SER A 21 8.51 6.97 9.73
C SER A 21 9.74 6.08 9.99
N ALA A 22 9.64 5.14 10.94
CA ALA A 22 10.72 4.23 11.30
C ALA A 22 10.98 3.14 10.23
N VAL A 23 9.95 2.65 9.53
CA VAL A 23 10.13 1.75 8.38
C VAL A 23 10.95 2.44 7.29
N LEU A 24 10.68 3.73 7.04
CA LEU A 24 11.34 4.51 6.00
C LEU A 24 12.76 4.92 6.35
N THR A 25 13.00 5.33 7.59
CA THR A 25 14.31 5.82 8.06
C THR A 25 15.20 4.73 8.66
N GLY A 26 14.66 3.55 8.91
CA GLY A 26 15.37 2.42 9.50
C GLY A 26 16.64 2.08 8.72
N THR A 27 17.76 2.00 9.45
CA THR A 27 19.10 1.75 8.89
C THR A 27 19.48 0.27 8.91
N ASN A 28 18.67 -0.58 9.55
CA ASN A 28 18.87 -2.02 9.58
C ASN A 28 17.54 -2.80 9.58
N ALA A 29 17.60 -4.03 9.08
CA ALA A 29 16.43 -4.89 8.88
C ALA A 29 15.61 -5.14 10.15
N LYS A 30 16.24 -5.23 11.32
CA LYS A 30 15.54 -5.47 12.59
C LYS A 30 14.62 -4.31 12.98
N GLN A 31 15.07 -3.07 12.78
CA GLN A 31 14.26 -1.89 13.03
C GLN A 31 13.10 -1.79 12.04
N THR A 32 13.37 -2.04 10.75
CA THR A 32 12.34 -2.06 9.71
C THR A 32 11.28 -3.11 10.00
N LEU A 33 11.66 -4.34 10.38
CA LEU A 33 10.72 -5.41 10.72
C LEU A 33 9.88 -5.11 11.95
N LYS A 34 10.49 -4.54 13.00
CA LYS A 34 9.74 -4.16 14.21
C LYS A 34 8.71 -3.07 13.89
N ALA A 35 9.09 -2.08 13.10
CA ALA A 35 8.19 -1.02 12.70
C ALA A 35 7.08 -1.55 11.76
N ALA A 36 7.43 -2.45 10.84
CA ALA A 36 6.47 -3.13 9.98
C ALA A 36 5.48 -4.00 10.78
N ASP A 37 5.92 -4.67 11.85
CA ASP A 37 5.03 -5.42 12.75
C ASP A 37 4.00 -4.52 13.45
N THR A 38 4.41 -3.31 13.87
CA THR A 38 3.45 -2.33 14.43
C THR A 38 2.37 -1.96 13.41
N ILE A 39 2.75 -1.70 12.16
CA ILE A 39 1.80 -1.36 11.09
C ILE A 39 0.92 -2.58 10.73
N ALA A 40 1.53 -3.77 10.66
CA ALA A 40 0.83 -5.02 10.36
C ALA A 40 -0.32 -5.26 11.36
N LYS A 41 -0.09 -5.04 12.65
CA LYS A 41 -1.10 -5.18 13.70
C LYS A 41 -2.29 -4.24 13.53
N GLU A 42 -2.05 -3.03 13.05
CA GLU A 42 -3.13 -2.08 12.73
C GLU A 42 -4.03 -2.61 11.61
N PHE A 43 -3.44 -3.31 10.64
CA PHE A 43 -4.18 -4.00 9.58
C PHE A 43 -4.70 -5.39 9.99
N GLY A 44 -4.62 -5.76 11.28
CA GLY A 44 -5.03 -7.07 11.78
C GLY A 44 -4.12 -8.23 11.32
N ALA A 45 -2.92 -7.94 10.83
CA ALA A 45 -1.91 -8.92 10.45
C ALA A 45 -0.96 -9.24 11.60
N SER A 46 -0.20 -10.33 11.46
CA SER A 46 0.86 -10.73 12.39
C SER A 46 2.25 -10.59 11.78
N SER A 47 3.29 -10.53 12.62
CA SER A 47 4.70 -10.52 12.19
C SER A 47 5.10 -11.70 11.30
N ALA A 48 4.35 -12.80 11.33
CA ALA A 48 4.56 -13.97 10.47
C ALA A 48 4.49 -13.61 8.97
N LEU A 49 3.83 -12.50 8.61
CA LEU A 49 3.80 -11.92 7.26
C LEU A 49 5.20 -11.75 6.64
N PHE A 50 6.23 -11.51 7.47
CA PHE A 50 7.56 -11.18 6.99
C PHE A 50 8.55 -12.34 7.03
N GLU A 51 8.18 -13.47 7.63
CA GLU A 51 9.07 -14.62 7.79
C GLU A 51 9.44 -15.24 6.42
N LYS A 52 10.74 -15.49 6.19
CA LYS A 52 11.23 -16.00 4.90
C LYS A 52 10.83 -17.46 4.63
N GLU A 53 10.45 -18.20 5.66
CA GLU A 53 9.96 -19.58 5.57
C GLU A 53 8.48 -19.64 5.12
N ALA A 54 7.83 -18.48 4.99
CA ALA A 54 6.44 -18.34 4.60
C ALA A 54 6.24 -18.20 3.08
N ALA A 55 7.07 -18.85 2.24
CA ALA A 55 7.01 -18.71 0.79
C ALA A 55 5.61 -19.07 0.21
N ASP A 56 5.01 -20.16 0.71
CA ASP A 56 3.64 -20.56 0.35
C ASP A 56 2.59 -19.52 0.77
N PHE A 57 2.85 -18.79 1.86
CA PHE A 57 1.96 -17.73 2.34
C PHE A 57 2.11 -16.46 1.49
N GLU A 58 3.34 -16.08 1.12
CA GLU A 58 3.57 -14.97 0.19
C GLU A 58 2.90 -15.19 -1.15
N GLU A 59 3.05 -16.38 -1.75
CA GLU A 59 2.42 -16.69 -3.03
C GLU A 59 0.88 -16.58 -2.94
N LYS A 60 0.30 -17.11 -1.86
CA LYS A 60 -1.13 -16.96 -1.58
C LYS A 60 -1.54 -15.51 -1.39
N LEU A 61 -0.73 -14.72 -0.70
CA LEU A 61 -1.01 -13.30 -0.48
C LEU A 61 -0.97 -12.53 -1.79
N ILE A 62 0.05 -12.74 -2.62
CA ILE A 62 0.17 -12.13 -3.96
C ILE A 62 -1.05 -12.49 -4.81
N SER A 63 -1.47 -13.76 -4.80
CA SER A 63 -2.65 -14.21 -5.54
C SER A 63 -3.93 -13.56 -5.02
N SER A 64 -4.11 -13.45 -3.70
CA SER A 64 -5.28 -12.82 -3.09
C SER A 64 -5.32 -11.31 -3.36
N PHE A 65 -4.19 -10.63 -3.22
CA PHE A 65 -4.00 -9.22 -3.58
C PHE A 65 -4.43 -8.97 -5.03
N GLN A 66 -3.88 -9.73 -5.98
CA GLN A 66 -4.22 -9.58 -7.39
C GLN A 66 -5.71 -9.77 -7.63
N LYS A 67 -6.28 -10.85 -7.08
CA LYS A 67 -7.69 -11.19 -7.27
C LYS A 67 -8.60 -10.09 -6.71
N ASN A 68 -8.38 -9.68 -5.46
CA ASN A 68 -9.26 -8.76 -4.78
C ASN A 68 -9.12 -7.34 -5.34
N LEU A 69 -7.91 -6.89 -5.66
CA LEU A 69 -7.70 -5.62 -6.32
C LEU A 69 -8.31 -5.59 -7.72
N SER A 70 -8.18 -6.67 -8.50
CA SER A 70 -8.85 -6.78 -9.81
C SER A 70 -10.37 -6.68 -9.69
N LEU A 71 -10.95 -7.38 -8.71
CA LEU A 71 -12.40 -7.33 -8.45
C LEU A 71 -12.84 -5.92 -8.02
N LEU A 72 -12.06 -5.24 -7.19
CA LEU A 72 -12.31 -3.87 -6.78
C LEU A 72 -12.35 -2.95 -8.01
N ILE A 73 -11.29 -2.96 -8.83
CA ILE A 73 -11.21 -2.16 -10.07
C ILE A 73 -12.39 -2.46 -11.00
N GLN A 74 -12.72 -3.74 -11.22
CA GLN A 74 -13.81 -4.13 -12.10
C GLN A 74 -15.17 -3.59 -11.61
N LYS A 75 -15.41 -3.62 -10.30
CA LYS A 75 -16.64 -3.10 -9.67
C LYS A 75 -16.69 -1.58 -9.59
N THR A 76 -15.55 -0.91 -9.59
CA THR A 76 -15.49 0.56 -9.60
C THR A 76 -16.14 1.09 -10.87
N TRP A 77 -17.19 1.88 -10.69
CA TRP A 77 -17.81 2.61 -11.79
C TRP A 77 -16.91 3.79 -12.18
N VAL A 78 -16.69 3.98 -13.49
CA VAL A 78 -15.82 5.01 -14.03
C VAL A 78 -16.53 5.74 -15.16
N GLU A 79 -16.18 7.01 -15.34
CA GLU A 79 -16.61 7.79 -16.50
C GLU A 79 -15.96 7.26 -17.79
N GLU A 80 -16.55 7.55 -18.94
CA GLU A 80 -16.01 7.12 -20.25
C GLU A 80 -14.56 7.58 -20.46
N ALA A 81 -14.22 8.78 -19.97
CA ALA A 81 -12.87 9.35 -20.05
C ALA A 81 -11.81 8.54 -19.27
N ASP A 82 -12.21 7.74 -18.28
CA ASP A 82 -11.32 6.93 -17.44
C ASP A 82 -11.40 5.43 -17.76
N ALA A 83 -12.20 5.02 -18.76
CA ALA A 83 -12.36 3.62 -19.16
C ALA A 83 -11.03 3.00 -19.62
N ASP A 84 -10.26 3.73 -20.44
CA ASP A 84 -8.94 3.28 -20.89
C ASP A 84 -7.95 3.09 -19.73
N LEU A 85 -8.00 3.99 -18.73
CA LEU A 85 -7.16 3.87 -17.53
C LEU A 85 -7.53 2.61 -16.75
N LYS A 86 -8.82 2.32 -16.58
CA LYS A 86 -9.29 1.11 -15.89
C LYS A 86 -8.74 -0.17 -16.54
N ASP A 87 -8.81 -0.27 -17.87
CA ASP A 87 -8.29 -1.43 -18.60
C ASP A 87 -6.75 -1.52 -18.51
N GLN A 88 -6.06 -0.39 -18.59
CA GLN A 88 -4.60 -0.34 -18.43
C GLN A 88 -4.16 -0.79 -17.04
N VAL A 89 -4.86 -0.36 -15.98
CA VAL A 89 -4.53 -0.74 -14.60
C VAL A 89 -4.75 -2.24 -14.38
N LEU A 90 -5.84 -2.81 -14.90
CA LEU A 90 -6.08 -4.25 -14.85
C LEU A 90 -4.96 -5.03 -15.57
N TYR A 91 -4.54 -4.57 -16.74
CA TYR A 91 -3.44 -5.18 -17.48
C TYR A 91 -2.11 -5.09 -16.70
N LYS A 92 -1.76 -3.90 -16.20
CA LYS A 92 -0.54 -3.69 -15.39
C LYS A 92 -0.53 -4.58 -14.16
N LEU A 93 -1.64 -4.68 -13.43
CA LEU A 93 -1.75 -5.55 -12.25
C LEU A 93 -1.48 -7.02 -12.60
N ALA A 94 -1.99 -7.51 -13.74
CA ALA A 94 -1.78 -8.89 -14.17
C ALA A 94 -0.31 -9.16 -14.55
N GLU A 95 0.37 -8.22 -15.21
CA GLU A 95 1.80 -8.35 -15.54
C GLU A 95 2.69 -8.22 -14.30
N TYR A 96 2.37 -7.25 -13.42
CA TYR A 96 3.07 -6.99 -12.18
C TYR A 96 3.16 -8.24 -11.29
N SER A 97 2.07 -8.99 -11.12
CA SER A 97 2.07 -10.24 -10.35
C SER A 97 3.08 -11.29 -10.86
N LYS A 98 3.37 -11.30 -12.17
CA LYS A 98 4.36 -12.21 -12.77
C LYS A 98 5.81 -11.77 -12.51
N VAL A 99 6.02 -10.49 -12.20
CA VAL A 99 7.34 -9.92 -11.89
C VAL A 99 7.70 -10.20 -10.43
N ILE A 100 6.78 -9.93 -9.51
CA ILE A 100 7.01 -10.11 -8.07
C ILE A 100 7.14 -11.57 -7.66
N SER A 101 6.49 -12.50 -8.37
CA SER A 101 6.67 -13.95 -8.14
C SER A 101 8.11 -14.44 -8.38
N LYS A 102 8.96 -13.62 -9.02
CA LYS A 102 10.40 -13.88 -9.20
C LYS A 102 11.27 -13.27 -8.09
N GLY A 103 10.68 -12.71 -7.04
CA GLY A 103 11.38 -12.13 -5.88
C GLY A 103 12.10 -10.80 -6.14
N LYS A 104 11.79 -10.11 -7.25
CA LYS A 104 12.41 -8.84 -7.67
C LYS A 104 11.68 -7.62 -7.11
N TRP A 105 11.56 -7.54 -5.79
CA TRP A 105 10.77 -6.54 -5.06
C TRP A 105 11.24 -5.11 -5.31
N ALA A 106 12.55 -4.85 -5.25
CA ALA A 106 13.10 -3.50 -5.46
C ALA A 106 12.74 -2.93 -6.85
N ASN A 107 12.76 -3.78 -7.89
CA ASN A 107 12.44 -3.36 -9.25
C ASN A 107 10.94 -3.15 -9.47
N ALA A 108 10.10 -3.84 -8.70
CA ALA A 108 8.64 -3.79 -8.81
C ALA A 108 8.03 -2.67 -7.94
N TYR A 109 8.80 -2.08 -7.03
CA TYR A 109 8.32 -1.14 -6.04
C TYR A 109 7.65 0.12 -6.64
N THR A 110 8.25 0.78 -7.63
CA THR A 110 7.65 1.98 -8.22
C THR A 110 6.36 1.65 -8.97
N GLU A 111 6.33 0.51 -9.67
CA GLU A 111 5.14 0.04 -10.36
C GLU A 111 4.00 -0.28 -9.38
N PHE A 112 4.31 -0.86 -8.23
CA PHE A 112 3.35 -1.09 -7.14
C PHE A 112 2.68 0.19 -6.68
N LEU A 113 3.47 1.25 -6.39
CA LEU A 113 2.92 2.53 -5.95
C LEU A 113 2.06 3.18 -7.04
N GLN A 114 2.46 3.06 -8.30
CA GLN A 114 1.69 3.59 -9.42
C GLN A 114 0.35 2.87 -9.58
N ILE A 115 0.35 1.53 -9.53
CA ILE A 115 -0.88 0.73 -9.60
C ILE A 115 -1.84 1.16 -8.49
N ILE A 116 -1.37 1.25 -7.24
CA ILE A 116 -2.24 1.64 -6.12
C ILE A 116 -2.75 3.07 -6.33
N SER A 117 -1.92 4.01 -6.77
CA SER A 117 -2.34 5.39 -7.03
C SER A 117 -3.40 5.48 -8.12
N ASP A 118 -3.25 4.71 -9.20
CA ASP A 118 -4.23 4.65 -10.28
C ASP A 118 -5.55 4.03 -9.79
N VAL A 119 -5.50 2.94 -8.99
CA VAL A 119 -6.71 2.34 -8.40
C VAL A 119 -7.45 3.33 -7.51
N VAL A 120 -6.74 4.03 -6.63
CA VAL A 120 -7.33 5.01 -5.73
C VAL A 120 -7.92 6.19 -6.52
N TYR A 121 -7.25 6.63 -7.59
CA TYR A 121 -7.82 7.59 -8.52
C TYR A 121 -9.10 7.08 -9.18
N LEU A 122 -9.16 5.83 -9.62
CA LEU A 122 -10.40 5.27 -10.19
C LEU A 122 -11.55 5.23 -9.17
N MET A 123 -11.25 4.98 -7.89
CA MET A 123 -12.26 4.92 -6.83
C MET A 123 -12.81 6.29 -6.43
N PHE A 124 -11.97 7.33 -6.40
CA PHE A 124 -12.31 8.63 -5.81
C PHE A 124 -12.15 9.83 -6.75
N GLY A 125 -11.71 9.59 -7.98
CA GLY A 125 -11.52 10.60 -9.02
C GLY A 125 -10.45 11.63 -8.70
N ALA A 126 -10.61 12.83 -9.25
CA ALA A 126 -9.65 13.93 -9.13
C ALA A 126 -9.41 14.43 -7.70
N MET A 127 -10.33 14.14 -6.75
CA MET A 127 -10.15 14.50 -5.34
C MET A 127 -8.88 13.88 -4.74
N THR A 128 -8.46 12.71 -5.22
CA THR A 128 -7.22 12.04 -4.78
C THR A 128 -5.95 12.89 -4.93
N LYS A 129 -5.99 13.93 -5.76
CA LYS A 129 -4.87 14.84 -6.03
C LYS A 129 -4.86 16.06 -5.11
N THR A 130 -5.85 16.23 -4.24
CA THR A 130 -5.90 17.33 -3.28
C THR A 130 -5.20 16.96 -1.98
N GLU A 131 -4.71 17.97 -1.25
CA GLU A 131 -4.05 17.78 0.05
C GLU A 131 -5.04 17.25 1.11
N ASP A 132 -6.32 17.56 0.98
CA ASP A 132 -7.36 17.17 1.95
C ASP A 132 -7.85 15.72 1.78
N PHE A 133 -7.40 14.98 0.76
CA PHE A 133 -7.94 13.65 0.46
C PHE A 133 -7.63 12.63 1.58
N ILE A 134 -6.50 12.73 2.27
CA ILE A 134 -6.19 11.86 3.41
C ILE A 134 -7.20 12.06 4.55
N GLU A 135 -7.53 13.32 4.86
CA GLU A 135 -8.57 13.66 5.84
C GLU A 135 -9.93 13.13 5.41
N TYR A 136 -10.27 13.27 4.12
CA TYR A 136 -11.50 12.73 3.57
C TYR A 136 -11.57 11.21 3.72
N ALA A 137 -10.53 10.49 3.30
CA ALA A 137 -10.44 9.03 3.38
C ALA A 137 -10.60 8.54 4.83
N LEU A 138 -9.88 9.15 5.79
CA LEU A 138 -9.96 8.80 7.21
C LEU A 138 -11.36 9.01 7.82
N ARG A 139 -12.17 9.92 7.27
CA ARG A 139 -13.53 10.17 7.77
C ARG A 139 -14.56 9.17 7.24
N ILE A 140 -14.40 8.72 6.00
CA ILE A 140 -15.37 7.81 5.37
C ILE A 140 -15.07 6.35 5.70
N ASP A 141 -13.79 6.01 5.76
CA ASP A 141 -13.27 4.67 5.96
C ASP A 141 -11.88 4.80 6.62
N PRO A 142 -11.84 4.80 7.97
CA PRO A 142 -10.60 4.99 8.72
C PRO A 142 -9.50 3.99 8.34
N GLU A 143 -9.86 2.73 8.08
CA GLU A 143 -8.90 1.68 7.71
C GLU A 143 -8.26 1.99 6.35
N PHE A 144 -9.08 2.35 5.35
CA PHE A 144 -8.58 2.81 4.06
C PHE A 144 -7.77 4.11 4.18
N GLY A 145 -8.18 5.04 5.03
CA GLY A 145 -7.45 6.28 5.29
C GLY A 145 -6.05 6.04 5.86
N ILE A 146 -5.91 5.10 6.80
CA ILE A 146 -4.60 4.70 7.35
C ILE A 146 -3.75 4.04 6.25
N PHE A 147 -4.33 3.14 5.46
CA PHE A 147 -3.63 2.53 4.32
C PHE A 147 -3.15 3.58 3.32
N TRP A 148 -3.99 4.53 2.95
CA TRP A 148 -3.63 5.57 2.00
C TRP A 148 -2.54 6.50 2.57
N TYR A 149 -2.63 6.87 3.85
CA TYR A 149 -1.57 7.60 4.54
C TYR A 149 -0.24 6.85 4.52
N TYR A 150 -0.28 5.53 4.75
CA TYR A 150 0.89 4.66 4.63
C TYR A 150 1.49 4.72 3.22
N ILE A 151 0.70 4.48 2.17
CA ILE A 151 1.16 4.51 0.77
C ILE A 151 1.75 5.87 0.39
N LYS A 152 1.09 6.98 0.77
CA LYS A 152 1.56 8.34 0.49
C LYS A 152 2.84 8.72 1.24
N SER A 153 3.14 8.04 2.35
CA SER A 153 4.38 8.23 3.08
C SER A 153 5.57 7.50 2.42
N LEU A 154 5.31 6.53 1.54
CA LEU A 154 6.36 5.76 0.88
C LEU A 154 7.11 6.62 -0.17
N PRO A 155 8.45 6.55 -0.24
CA PRO A 155 9.24 7.36 -1.16
C PRO A 155 9.01 6.90 -2.61
N THR A 156 8.70 7.82 -3.51
CA THR A 156 8.47 7.51 -4.93
C THR A 156 9.74 7.61 -5.79
N GLU A 157 10.70 8.44 -5.39
CA GLU A 157 11.92 8.73 -6.15
C GLU A 157 13.15 8.88 -5.25
N GLY A 158 14.35 8.61 -5.80
CA GLY A 158 15.63 8.96 -5.18
C GLY A 158 16.08 8.10 -3.99
N VAL A 159 15.27 7.12 -3.55
CA VAL A 159 15.65 6.19 -2.48
C VAL A 159 15.98 4.83 -3.08
N ASN A 160 17.25 4.42 -2.97
CA ASN A 160 17.67 3.06 -3.30
C ASN A 160 17.16 2.10 -2.22
N MET A 161 15.93 1.61 -2.37
CA MET A 161 15.37 0.60 -1.47
C MET A 161 16.00 -0.74 -1.79
N ASP A 162 16.61 -1.37 -0.79
CA ASP A 162 17.07 -2.73 -0.92
C ASP A 162 15.87 -3.70 -1.06
N ASN A 163 16.13 -4.87 -1.64
CA ASN A 163 15.09 -5.83 -1.97
C ASN A 163 14.30 -6.33 -0.75
N ASP A 164 14.94 -6.48 0.42
CA ASP A 164 14.27 -6.97 1.63
C ASP A 164 13.35 -5.88 2.21
N LYS A 165 13.80 -4.62 2.20
CA LYS A 165 12.96 -3.48 2.60
C LYS A 165 11.78 -3.28 1.66
N SER A 166 12.00 -3.34 0.35
CA SER A 166 10.93 -3.29 -0.66
C SER A 166 9.92 -4.41 -0.45
N ARG A 167 10.37 -5.64 -0.21
CA ARG A 167 9.50 -6.78 0.11
C ARG A 167 8.59 -6.46 1.30
N VAL A 168 9.16 -6.04 2.43
CA VAL A 168 8.40 -5.77 3.66
C VAL A 168 7.32 -4.72 3.45
N VAL A 169 7.65 -3.59 2.80
CA VAL A 169 6.67 -2.52 2.58
C VAL A 169 5.58 -2.93 1.59
N MET A 170 5.94 -3.66 0.55
CA MET A 170 4.97 -4.12 -0.45
C MET A 170 4.04 -5.18 0.14
N LEU A 171 4.55 -6.11 0.96
CA LEU A 171 3.74 -7.11 1.64
C LEU A 171 2.70 -6.48 2.60
N LEU A 172 3.05 -5.39 3.29
CA LEU A 172 2.10 -4.64 4.11
C LEU A 172 0.93 -4.10 3.27
N GLY A 173 1.24 -3.41 2.17
CA GLY A 173 0.20 -2.85 1.30
C GLY A 173 -0.61 -3.93 0.58
N MET A 174 0.02 -5.03 0.18
CA MET A 174 -0.66 -6.20 -0.40
C MET A 174 -1.58 -6.87 0.61
N TYR A 175 -1.15 -7.03 1.85
CA TYR A 175 -1.97 -7.62 2.90
C TYR A 175 -3.25 -6.82 3.12
N PHE A 176 -3.14 -5.49 3.23
CA PHE A 176 -4.31 -4.63 3.37
C PHE A 176 -5.29 -4.85 2.21
N LEU A 177 -4.82 -4.68 0.95
CA LEU A 177 -5.68 -4.80 -0.23
C LEU A 177 -6.18 -6.23 -0.52
N ALA A 178 -5.50 -7.25 0.02
CA ALA A 178 -5.99 -8.62 -0.03
C ALA A 178 -7.14 -8.87 0.95
N ASN A 179 -7.36 -8.01 1.95
CA ASN A 179 -8.40 -8.18 2.98
C ASN A 179 -9.42 -7.03 3.02
N TYR A 180 -9.25 -6.01 2.17
CA TYR A 180 -10.18 -4.90 1.93
C TYR A 180 -11.32 -5.32 0.98
#